data_AF-A0A497A4W8-F1
#
_entry.id   AF-A0A497A4W8-F1
#
_cell.length_a   1.000
_cell.length_b   1.000
_cell.length_c   1.000
_cell.angle_alpha   90.00
_cell.angle_beta   90.00
_cell.angle_gamma   90.00
#
_symmetry.space_group_name_H-M   'P 1'
#
loop_
_entity.id
_entity.type
_entity.pdbx_description
1 polymer ?
#
loop_
_entity_poly.entity_id
_entity_poly.type
_entity_poly.pdbx_seq_one_letter_code
_entity_poly.pdbx_strand_id
1 'polypeptide(L)'
;MRKAASSKKKSPSRERYEMENPTISARIPVETRHKLILNLGKLGMTLADALKVLAGELEVKVTPIDEAWQAGYEEAMNRFMVTYPCNVCGKPIALTSTKAKEYASKYMTEHGWGHSKCHKRRQSR
;
A
#
# COMPACT_ATOMS: atom_id res chain seq x y z
N MET A 1 -18.04 31.73 46.92
CA MET A 1 -18.38 30.30 47.12
C MET A 1 -18.13 29.54 45.83
N ARG A 2 -17.16 28.62 45.77
CA ARG A 2 -16.96 27.75 44.60
C ARG A 2 -17.97 26.61 44.70
N LYS A 3 -18.88 26.48 43.73
CA LYS A 3 -19.82 25.36 43.66
C LYS A 3 -19.01 24.06 43.59
N ALA A 4 -19.16 23.18 44.58
CA ALA A 4 -18.64 21.82 44.51
C ALA A 4 -19.30 21.12 43.31
N ALA A 5 -18.49 20.60 42.39
CA ALA A 5 -18.98 19.85 41.26
C ALA A 5 -19.70 18.60 41.80
N SER A 6 -21.01 18.51 41.57
CA SER A 6 -21.79 17.30 41.84
C SER A 6 -21.16 16.14 41.06
N SER A 7 -20.53 15.19 41.77
CA SER A 7 -20.05 13.96 41.17
C SER A 7 -21.27 13.13 40.77
N LYS A 8 -21.74 13.30 39.54
CA LYS A 8 -22.80 12.46 38.97
C LYS A 8 -22.39 10.99 39.19
N LYS A 9 -23.22 10.23 39.91
CA LYS A 9 -23.00 8.79 40.08
C LYS A 9 -22.90 8.15 38.70
N LYS A 10 -21.91 7.29 38.50
CA LYS A 10 -21.76 6.53 37.27
C LYS A 10 -22.95 5.58 37.14
N SER A 11 -23.36 5.30 35.90
CA SER A 11 -24.38 4.29 35.68
C SER A 11 -23.81 2.90 35.99
N PRO A 12 -24.61 1.94 36.49
CA PRO A 12 -24.14 0.59 36.77
C PRO A 12 -23.53 -0.11 35.55
N SER A 13 -24.02 0.21 34.34
CA SER A 13 -23.42 -0.27 33.08
C SER A 13 -21.98 0.20 32.90
N ARG A 14 -21.69 1.45 33.22
CA ARG A 14 -20.36 2.06 33.08
C ARG A 14 -19.39 1.50 34.12
N GLU A 15 -19.86 1.26 35.33
CA GLU A 15 -19.04 0.65 36.39
C GLU A 15 -18.61 -0.78 36.02
N ARG A 16 -19.55 -1.60 35.51
CA ARG A 16 -19.23 -2.95 35.01
C ARG A 16 -18.18 -2.92 33.89
N TYR A 17 -18.38 -2.04 32.91
CA TYR A 17 -17.46 -1.90 31.79
C TYR A 17 -16.06 -1.46 32.22
N GLU A 18 -15.95 -0.49 33.13
CA GLU A 18 -14.66 0.01 33.63
C GLU A 18 -13.92 -1.03 34.50
N MET A 19 -14.62 -1.95 35.17
CA MET A 19 -13.99 -3.09 35.87
C MET A 19 -13.42 -4.11 34.89
N GLU A 20 -14.16 -4.45 33.83
CA GLU A 20 -13.72 -5.40 32.81
C GLU A 20 -12.66 -4.81 31.88
N ASN A 21 -12.67 -3.48 31.68
CA ASN A 21 -11.80 -2.76 30.75
C ASN A 21 -11.09 -1.59 31.46
N PRO A 22 -10.11 -1.86 32.33
CA PRO A 22 -9.42 -0.81 33.08
C PRO A 22 -8.65 0.13 32.15
N THR A 23 -8.73 1.43 32.42
CA THR A 23 -8.05 2.45 31.60
C THR A 23 -6.57 2.53 31.95
N ILE A 24 -5.70 2.24 30.98
CA ILE A 24 -4.27 2.49 31.08
C ILE A 24 -3.98 3.89 30.53
N SER A 25 -3.36 4.76 31.33
CA SER A 25 -2.94 6.09 30.89
C SER A 25 -1.55 6.44 31.39
N ALA A 26 -0.74 7.05 30.52
CA ALA A 26 0.62 7.48 30.84
C ALA A 26 0.82 8.92 30.37
N ARG A 27 1.53 9.71 31.18
CA ARG A 27 1.94 11.07 30.79
C ARG A 27 3.22 10.97 29.98
N ILE A 28 3.18 11.46 28.75
CA ILE A 28 4.33 11.50 27.85
C ILE A 28 4.52 12.93 27.30
N PRO A 29 5.76 13.31 26.92
CA PRO A 29 6.00 14.57 26.24
C PRO A 29 5.17 14.69 24.95
N VAL A 30 4.78 15.91 24.61
CA VAL A 30 3.94 16.20 23.43
C VAL A 30 4.65 15.72 22.14
N GLU A 31 5.95 15.92 22.05
CA GLU A 31 6.76 15.47 20.92
C GLU A 31 6.69 13.95 20.72
N THR A 32 6.81 13.19 21.82
CA THR A 32 6.70 11.73 21.81
C THR A 32 5.31 11.30 21.35
N ARG A 33 4.26 11.96 21.85
CA ARG A 33 2.88 11.71 21.40
C ARG A 33 2.72 11.94 19.90
N HIS A 34 3.28 13.02 19.37
CA HIS A 34 3.18 13.34 17.94
C HIS A 34 3.90 12.31 17.07
N LYS A 35 5.14 11.95 17.44
CA LYS A 35 5.90 10.90 16.75
C LYS A 35 5.15 9.57 16.75
N LEU A 36 4.52 9.23 17.87
CA LEU A 36 3.80 7.98 18.03
C LEU A 36 2.53 7.93 17.16
N ILE A 37 1.74 9.00 17.12
CA ILE A 37 0.56 9.10 16.22
C ILE A 37 0.99 9.03 14.75
N LEU A 38 2.06 9.72 14.36
CA LEU A 38 2.57 9.70 12.98
C LEU A 38 3.02 8.30 12.56
N ASN A 39 3.77 7.59 13.41
CA ASN A 39 4.26 6.25 13.11
C ASN A 39 3.12 5.24 13.02
N LEU A 40 2.14 5.31 13.91
CA LEU A 40 0.95 4.46 13.85
C LEU A 40 0.11 4.73 12.60
N GLY A 41 -0.03 6.00 12.20
CA GLY A 41 -0.69 6.37 10.95
C GLY A 41 -0.03 5.76 9.70
N LYS A 42 1.31 5.69 9.65
CA LYS A 42 2.04 5.04 8.55
C LYS A 42 1.78 3.53 8.48
N LEU A 43 1.57 2.90 9.63
CA LEU A 43 1.26 1.48 9.74
C LEU A 43 -0.24 1.18 9.59
N GLY A 44 -1.08 2.21 9.48
CA GLY A 44 -2.54 2.04 9.46
C GLY A 44 -3.12 1.56 10.80
N MET A 45 -2.41 1.80 11.91
CA MET A 45 -2.75 1.29 13.23
C MET A 45 -3.29 2.36 14.16
N THR A 46 -4.16 1.96 15.10
CA THR A 46 -4.55 2.81 16.22
C THR A 46 -3.65 2.57 17.44
N LEU A 47 -3.75 3.46 18.44
CA LEU A 47 -3.11 3.26 19.74
C LEU A 47 -3.55 1.97 20.42
N ALA A 48 -4.83 1.61 20.30
CA ALA A 48 -5.37 0.39 20.87
C ALA A 48 -4.77 -0.84 20.18
N ASP A 49 -4.61 -0.80 18.85
CA ASP A 49 -3.97 -1.88 18.11
C ASP A 49 -2.52 -2.04 18.51
N ALA A 50 -1.78 -0.94 18.69
CA ALA A 50 -0.42 -0.99 19.20
C ALA A 50 -0.31 -1.63 20.59
N LEU A 51 -1.26 -1.35 21.49
CA LEU A 51 -1.32 -1.98 22.81
C LEU A 51 -1.66 -3.47 22.71
N LYS A 52 -2.58 -3.86 21.83
CA LYS A 52 -2.91 -5.27 21.56
C LYS A 52 -1.73 -6.04 20.98
N VAL A 53 -0.93 -5.41 20.11
CA VAL A 53 0.31 -5.96 19.58
C VAL A 53 1.30 -6.23 20.71
N LEU A 54 1.50 -5.26 21.61
CA LEU A 54 2.39 -5.42 22.77
C LEU A 54 1.88 -6.48 23.75
N ALA A 55 0.56 -6.65 23.86
CA ALA A 55 -0.08 -7.72 24.63
C ALA A 55 0.00 -9.11 23.95
N GLY A 56 0.44 -9.18 22.68
CA GLY A 56 0.49 -10.42 21.90
C GLY A 56 -0.87 -10.87 21.34
N GLU A 57 -1.90 -10.03 21.43
CA GLU A 57 -3.25 -10.32 20.94
C GLU A 57 -3.43 -10.03 19.45
N LEU A 58 -2.53 -9.22 18.86
CA LEU A 58 -2.58 -8.84 17.46
C LEU A 58 -1.20 -9.01 16.83
N GLU A 59 -1.10 -9.88 15.83
CA GLU A 59 0.10 -9.98 15.01
C GLU A 59 0.13 -8.85 13.98
N VAL A 60 1.15 -7.99 14.06
CA VAL A 60 1.42 -7.02 13.01
C VAL A 60 1.86 -7.79 11.78
N LYS A 61 1.02 -7.82 10.74
CA LYS A 61 1.48 -8.18 9.39
C LYS A 61 2.36 -7.07 8.86
N VAL A 62 3.58 -6.96 9.39
CA VAL A 62 4.65 -6.26 8.68
C VAL A 62 4.96 -7.18 7.52
N THR A 63 4.34 -6.96 6.36
CA THR A 63 4.80 -7.63 5.14
C THR A 63 6.29 -7.30 5.02
N PRO A 64 7.18 -8.31 5.01
CA PRO A 64 8.59 -8.08 4.74
C PRO A 64 8.72 -7.21 3.50
N ILE A 65 9.66 -6.27 3.52
CA ILE A 65 9.91 -5.36 2.38
C ILE A 65 10.07 -6.15 1.08
N ASP A 66 10.66 -7.34 1.18
CA ASP A 66 10.86 -8.27 0.06
C ASP A 66 9.55 -8.76 -0.55
N GLU A 67 8.55 -9.12 0.27
CA GLU A 67 7.25 -9.60 -0.23
C GLU A 67 6.46 -8.48 -0.92
N ALA A 68 6.49 -7.28 -0.35
CA ALA A 68 5.85 -6.10 -0.97
C ALA A 68 6.53 -5.72 -2.29
N TRP A 69 7.86 -5.85 -2.37
CA TRP A 69 8.60 -5.59 -3.60
C TRP A 69 8.28 -6.63 -4.68
N GLN A 70 8.26 -7.93 -4.33
CA GLN A 70 7.89 -9.00 -5.26
C GLN A 70 6.48 -8.80 -5.81
N ALA A 71 5.50 -8.52 -4.93
CA ALA A 71 4.12 -8.27 -5.36
C ALA A 71 4.02 -7.08 -6.34
N GLY A 72 4.69 -5.98 -6.04
CA GLY A 72 4.72 -4.81 -6.94
C GLY A 72 5.44 -5.09 -8.26
N TYR A 73 6.51 -5.90 -8.22
CA TYR A 73 7.24 -6.30 -9.41
C TYR A 73 6.40 -7.21 -10.33
N GLU A 74 5.69 -8.17 -9.77
CA GLU A 74 4.76 -9.04 -10.51
C GLU A 74 3.60 -8.26 -11.12
N GLU A 75 3.01 -7.31 -10.37
CA GLU A 75 1.94 -6.45 -10.90
C GLU A 75 2.44 -5.62 -12.09
N ALA A 76 3.63 -5.03 -11.97
CA ALA A 76 4.25 -4.25 -13.04
C ALA A 76 4.58 -5.12 -14.25
N MET A 77 5.09 -6.34 -14.04
CA MET A 77 5.32 -7.30 -15.11
C MET A 77 4.04 -7.64 -15.85
N ASN A 78 2.98 -8.01 -15.14
CA ASN A 78 1.70 -8.39 -15.78
C ASN A 78 1.08 -7.23 -16.57
N ARG A 79 1.24 -5.99 -16.10
CA ARG A 79 0.63 -4.82 -16.73
C ARG A 79 1.42 -4.24 -17.90
N PHE A 80 2.75 -4.30 -17.82
CA PHE A 80 3.62 -3.55 -18.75
C PHE A 80 4.58 -4.44 -19.56
N MET A 81 4.72 -5.72 -19.24
CA MET A 81 5.61 -6.61 -19.97
C MET A 81 5.08 -6.87 -21.38
N VAL A 82 5.86 -6.45 -22.37
CA VAL A 82 5.63 -6.83 -23.77
C VAL A 82 6.13 -8.27 -23.96
N THR A 83 5.27 -9.14 -24.48
CA THR A 83 5.60 -10.52 -24.82
C THR A 83 5.35 -10.78 -26.30
N TYR A 84 6.08 -11.74 -26.87
CA TYR A 84 5.83 -12.24 -28.23
C TYR A 84 5.88 -13.78 -28.25
N PRO A 85 5.11 -14.46 -29.10
CA PRO A 85 5.12 -15.92 -29.16
C PRO A 85 6.42 -16.45 -29.77
N CYS A 86 6.95 -17.52 -29.19
CA CYS A 86 8.07 -18.27 -29.77
C CYS A 86 7.64 -18.93 -31.08
N ASN A 87 8.39 -18.72 -32.16
CA ASN A 87 8.08 -19.32 -33.46
C ASN A 87 8.23 -20.86 -33.49
N VAL A 88 8.94 -21.45 -32.51
CA VAL A 88 9.17 -22.91 -32.45
C VAL A 88 8.13 -23.60 -31.57
N CYS A 89 7.87 -23.08 -30.37
CA CYS A 89 7.02 -23.74 -29.38
C CYS A 89 5.74 -22.97 -29.02
N GLY A 90 5.53 -21.78 -29.57
CA GLY A 90 4.34 -20.94 -29.32
C GLY A 90 4.29 -20.27 -27.94
N LYS A 91 5.19 -20.60 -27.02
CA LYS A 91 5.22 -20.03 -25.66
C LYS A 91 5.60 -18.54 -25.69
N PRO A 92 5.04 -17.69 -24.79
CA PRO A 92 5.37 -16.28 -24.75
C PRO A 92 6.81 -16.06 -24.27
N ILE A 93 7.53 -15.21 -24.98
CA ILE A 93 8.88 -14.76 -24.63
C ILE A 93 8.78 -13.30 -24.19
N ALA A 94 9.29 -13.02 -22.98
CA ALA A 94 9.37 -11.68 -22.43
C ALA A 94 10.44 -10.85 -23.15
N LEU A 95 10.07 -9.64 -23.55
CA LEU A 95 10.94 -8.73 -24.30
C LEU A 95 11.81 -7.90 -23.34
N THR A 96 12.72 -8.56 -22.64
CA THR A 96 13.53 -7.96 -21.55
C THR A 96 14.84 -7.34 -22.05
N SER A 97 15.48 -7.94 -23.07
CA SER A 97 16.80 -7.51 -23.53
C SER A 97 16.76 -6.22 -24.35
N THR A 98 17.83 -5.42 -24.25
CA THR A 98 17.98 -4.15 -25.00
C THR A 98 17.93 -4.39 -26.51
N LYS A 99 18.66 -5.40 -27.00
CA LYS A 99 18.64 -5.79 -28.42
C LYS A 99 17.23 -6.18 -28.88
N ALA A 100 16.50 -6.98 -28.11
CA ALA A 100 15.13 -7.36 -28.50
C ALA A 100 14.23 -6.13 -28.61
N LYS A 101 14.37 -5.14 -27.72
CA LYS A 101 13.63 -3.87 -27.79
C LYS A 101 13.97 -3.07 -29.04
N GLU A 102 15.25 -3.03 -29.42
CA GLU A 102 15.68 -2.39 -30.67
C GLU A 102 15.08 -3.08 -31.89
N TYR A 103 15.11 -4.42 -31.95
CA TYR A 103 14.48 -5.17 -33.04
C TYR A 103 12.97 -4.95 -33.09
N ALA A 104 12.28 -4.97 -31.95
CA ALA A 104 10.85 -4.67 -31.89
C ALA A 104 10.53 -3.25 -32.39
N SER A 105 11.31 -2.26 -31.98
CA SER A 105 11.17 -0.86 -32.42
C SER A 105 11.35 -0.72 -33.94
N LYS A 106 12.41 -1.33 -34.49
CA LYS A 106 12.64 -1.37 -35.94
C LYS A 106 11.49 -2.04 -36.69
N TYR A 107 11.09 -3.23 -36.23
CA TYR A 107 9.98 -3.98 -36.83
C TYR A 107 8.69 -3.16 -36.85
N MET A 108 8.31 -2.55 -35.72
CA MET A 108 7.11 -1.71 -35.65
C MET A 108 7.19 -0.53 -36.63
N THR A 109 8.34 0.14 -36.72
CA THR A 109 8.54 1.28 -37.62
C THR A 109 8.46 0.87 -39.09
N GLU A 110 9.12 -0.23 -39.47
CA GLU A 110 9.11 -0.78 -40.83
C GLU A 110 7.70 -1.22 -41.27
N HIS A 111 6.91 -1.77 -40.35
CA HIS A 111 5.53 -2.19 -40.62
C HIS A 111 4.53 -1.02 -40.55
N GLY A 112 5.03 0.22 -40.51
CA GLY A 112 4.19 1.42 -40.57
C GLY A 112 3.41 1.71 -39.30
N TRP A 113 3.80 1.12 -38.16
CA TRP A 113 3.22 1.52 -36.87
C TRP A 113 3.65 2.95 -36.56
N GLY A 114 2.67 3.77 -36.16
CA GLY A 114 2.90 5.18 -35.89
C GLY A 114 1.70 5.81 -35.22
N HIS A 115 1.88 7.01 -34.71
CA HIS A 115 0.79 7.74 -34.05
C HIS A 115 -0.39 7.95 -35.00
N SER A 116 -1.62 7.78 -34.49
CA SER A 116 -2.85 7.98 -35.27
C SER A 116 -2.88 9.33 -36.00
N LYS A 117 -2.39 10.39 -35.37
CA LYS A 117 -2.29 11.74 -35.96
C LYS A 117 -1.37 11.80 -37.17
N CYS A 118 -0.28 11.04 -37.18
CA CYS A 118 0.67 11.01 -38.30
C CYS A 118 0.06 10.30 -39.51
N HIS A 119 -0.68 9.20 -39.28
CA HIS A 119 -1.42 8.51 -40.34
C HIS A 119 -2.52 9.37 -40.95
N LYS A 120 -3.29 10.11 -40.13
CA LYS A 120 -4.32 11.04 -40.62
C LYS A 120 -3.76 12.14 -41.53
N ARG A 121 -2.59 12.70 -41.19
CA ARG A 121 -1.91 13.72 -42.00
C ARG A 121 -1.39 13.20 -43.34
N ARG A 122 -1.06 11.90 -43.41
CA ARG A 122 -0.58 11.25 -44.64
C ARG A 122 -1.72 10.96 -45.62
N GLN A 123 -2.93 10.69 -45.11
CA GLN A 123 -4.11 10.43 -45.95
C GLN A 123 -4.78 11.71 -46.47
N SER A 124 -4.56 12.85 -45.81
CA SER A 124 -5.11 14.16 -46.21
C SER A 124 -4.18 14.96 -47.14
N ARG A 125 -3.13 14.34 -47.67
CA ARG A 125 -2.16 14.91 -48.61
C ARG A 125 -2.23 14.13 -49.91
#